data_AF-I7M8C3-F1
#
_entry.id   AF-I7M8C3-F1
#
_cell.length_a   1.000
_cell.length_b   1.000
_cell.length_c   1.000
_cell.angle_alpha   90.00
_cell.angle_beta   90.00
_cell.angle_gamma   90.00
#
_symmetry.space_group_name_H-M   'P 1'
#
loop_
_entity.id
_entity.type
_entity.pdbx_description
1 polymer ?
#
loop_
_entity_poly.entity_id
_entity_poly.type
_entity_poly.pdbx_seq_one_letter_code
_entity_poly.pdbx_strand_id
1 'polypeptide(L)'
;MQSNFDFEEMDPEETDQTQKQQQQYKIIKIDFKSYLKKSTIKTTPKLLIYQNLDIYDTDYNRLEPGYMLNDKIIDFFVEFLTQLKRYNNLKNNIQNETSKILCSYAFSSLDLYKYNSDIFDLKQPQKYFRLNNEKSILECFDRVYLVVNEADFHWVLIEIYLQENIYQQNYEIQNEKIPNKIRQKQICESIQSSLKNSTSSNNKSKSQSKNKNQYKPSKRGILEQNGQFQSSLQQKVQNEIQQDNIQYNNSNSQKQLYDQQSHQLSQQTSEYIKEKSTDLSYEKKRNQSIKKIVMKVYNSLGQRSNVENQTAIVLLKKYFLNDFKDLYGQQCLVEFNILSEKVPTQSGGPDCGVFCCKYLQKLYYEDSKVFDYSCFTQSKMIEYRRFIQQLMTDIKNSNQDYSKVYDKYIDLQI
;
A
#
# COMPACT_ATOMS: atom_id res chain seq x y z
N MET A 1 37.64 -17.83 -37.93
CA MET A 1 38.55 -18.46 -36.95
C MET A 1 37.71 -18.91 -35.77
N GLN A 2 37.35 -20.20 -35.73
CA GLN A 2 36.63 -20.81 -34.62
C GLN A 2 37.68 -21.34 -33.63
N SER A 3 37.70 -20.81 -32.41
CA SER A 3 38.54 -21.31 -31.32
C SER A 3 37.73 -22.31 -30.50
N ASN A 4 38.15 -23.57 -30.54
CA ASN A 4 37.71 -24.60 -29.59
C ASN A 4 38.31 -24.25 -28.21
N PHE A 5 37.44 -24.21 -27.20
CA PHE A 5 37.85 -24.19 -25.80
C PHE A 5 37.84 -25.64 -25.32
N ASP A 6 39.03 -26.19 -25.09
CA ASP A 6 39.20 -27.46 -24.41
C ASP A 6 38.93 -27.26 -22.91
N PHE A 7 37.96 -28.00 -22.37
CA PHE A 7 37.75 -28.11 -20.94
C PHE A 7 38.76 -29.13 -20.40
N GLU A 8 39.74 -28.66 -19.63
CA GLU A 8 40.58 -29.53 -18.81
C GLU A 8 39.72 -30.13 -17.68
N GLU A 9 39.67 -31.47 -17.62
CA GLU A 9 39.05 -32.22 -16.52
C GLU A 9 39.79 -31.90 -15.21
N MET A 10 39.04 -31.38 -14.23
CA MET A 10 39.55 -31.18 -12.87
C MET A 10 39.83 -32.51 -12.18
N ASP A 11 41.01 -32.60 -11.59
CA ASP A 11 41.54 -33.72 -10.83
C ASP A 11 40.71 -33.96 -9.55
N PRO A 12 40.12 -35.15 -9.33
CA PRO A 12 39.22 -35.42 -8.21
C PRO A 12 39.89 -35.44 -6.82
N GLU A 13 41.21 -35.34 -6.72
CA GLU A 13 41.93 -35.36 -5.43
C GLU A 13 41.92 -34.03 -4.64
N GLU A 14 41.50 -32.90 -5.23
CA GLU A 14 41.41 -31.62 -4.51
C GLU A 14 40.15 -31.47 -3.65
N THR A 15 39.19 -32.40 -3.77
CA THR A 15 37.90 -32.31 -3.06
C THR A 15 37.98 -32.73 -1.58
N ASP A 16 39.04 -33.43 -1.16
CA ASP A 16 39.12 -34.06 0.17
C ASP A 16 39.89 -33.23 1.23
N GLN A 17 40.54 -32.14 0.83
CA GLN A 17 41.20 -31.22 1.79
C GLN A 17 40.26 -30.16 2.36
N THR A 18 39.14 -29.87 1.71
CA THR A 18 38.18 -28.84 2.15
C THR A 18 37.28 -29.31 3.31
N GLN A 19 37.19 -30.62 3.57
CA GLN A 19 36.40 -31.17 4.67
C GLN A 19 37.16 -31.25 6.02
N LYS A 20 38.49 -31.09 6.03
CA LYS A 20 39.29 -31.14 7.28
C LYS A 20 39.55 -29.78 7.94
N GLN A 21 39.14 -28.66 7.34
CA GLN A 21 39.21 -27.31 7.96
C GLN A 21 37.94 -26.89 8.73
N GLN A 22 37.00 -27.81 9.01
CA GLN A 22 35.81 -27.54 9.82
C GLN A 22 35.97 -27.90 11.32
N GLN A 23 37.19 -27.88 11.87
CA GLN A 23 37.42 -28.11 13.29
C GLN A 23 37.81 -26.84 14.05
N GLN A 24 37.02 -26.56 15.09
CA GLN A 24 37.26 -25.65 16.23
C GLN A 24 37.02 -24.15 16.07
N TYR A 25 35.77 -23.75 15.78
CA TYR A 25 35.25 -22.51 16.36
C TYR A 25 34.91 -22.75 17.84
N LYS A 26 35.87 -22.50 18.72
CA LYS A 26 35.65 -22.45 20.17
C LYS A 26 34.71 -21.29 20.45
N ILE A 27 33.44 -21.57 20.77
CA ILE A 27 32.47 -20.55 21.18
C ILE A 27 33.01 -19.89 22.46
N ILE A 28 33.63 -18.73 22.32
CA ILE A 28 33.97 -17.87 23.46
C ILE A 28 32.64 -17.34 23.98
N LYS A 29 32.14 -17.93 25.07
CA LYS A 29 31.06 -17.31 25.86
C LYS A 29 31.62 -16.03 26.48
N ILE A 30 31.49 -14.92 25.77
CA ILE A 30 31.79 -13.60 26.31
C ILE A 30 30.72 -13.32 27.36
N ASP A 31 31.13 -13.27 28.64
CA ASP A 31 30.25 -12.86 29.73
C ASP A 31 30.03 -11.34 29.67
N PHE A 32 29.05 -10.92 28.86
CA PHE A 32 28.65 -9.52 28.70
C PHE A 32 28.27 -8.84 30.03
N LYS A 33 27.87 -9.60 31.07
CA LYS A 33 27.56 -9.01 32.39
C LYS A 33 28.80 -8.49 33.10
N SER A 34 29.98 -9.07 32.82
CA SER A 34 31.25 -8.60 33.40
C SER A 34 31.76 -7.30 32.75
N TYR A 35 31.47 -7.07 31.46
CA TYR A 35 31.78 -5.83 30.73
C TYR A 35 30.84 -4.66 31.06
N LEU A 36 29.63 -4.96 31.54
CA LEU A 36 28.65 -3.96 31.97
C LEU A 36 28.87 -3.48 33.42
N LYS A 37 29.96 -3.88 34.09
CA LYS A 37 30.35 -3.30 35.39
C LYS A 37 30.75 -1.83 35.21
N LYS A 38 29.74 -0.94 35.36
CA LYS A 38 29.83 0.47 35.75
C LYS A 38 31.15 1.14 35.36
N SER A 39 31.44 1.24 34.07
CA SER A 39 32.13 2.43 33.63
C SER A 39 31.17 3.58 33.95
N THR A 40 31.60 4.52 34.78
CA THR A 40 31.01 5.86 34.80
C THR A 40 31.23 6.41 33.40
N ILE A 41 30.30 6.10 32.48
CA ILE A 41 30.33 6.59 31.11
C ILE A 41 30.31 8.10 31.25
N LYS A 42 31.47 8.73 31.08
CA LYS A 42 31.56 10.17 30.88
C LYS A 42 30.68 10.44 29.68
N THR A 43 29.50 10.99 29.92
CA THR A 43 28.57 11.36 28.86
C THR A 43 29.32 12.35 27.99
N THR A 44 29.62 11.97 26.76
CA THR A 44 30.21 12.87 25.77
C THR A 44 29.36 14.14 25.72
N PRO A 45 29.96 15.34 25.87
CA PRO A 45 29.20 16.57 25.85
C PRO A 45 28.47 16.71 24.51
N LYS A 46 27.21 17.16 24.56
CA LYS A 46 26.42 17.44 23.36
C LYS A 46 26.90 18.75 22.75
N LEU A 47 27.09 18.78 21.44
CA LEU A 47 27.47 19.99 20.71
C LEU A 47 26.27 20.92 20.53
N LEU A 48 25.12 20.33 20.18
CA LEU A 48 23.87 21.03 19.88
C LEU A 48 22.68 20.12 20.22
N ILE A 49 21.58 20.73 20.69
CA ILE A 49 20.27 20.09 20.79
C ILE A 49 19.31 20.90 19.93
N TYR A 50 18.70 20.28 18.91
CA TYR A 50 17.76 20.94 18.00
C TYR A 50 16.53 20.07 17.79
N GLN A 51 15.34 20.53 18.18
CA GLN A 51 14.07 19.79 18.00
C GLN A 51 14.12 18.32 18.50
N ASN A 52 14.69 18.11 19.69
CA ASN A 52 14.95 16.79 20.29
C ASN A 52 16.04 15.93 19.61
N LEU A 53 16.77 16.47 18.64
CA LEU A 53 17.96 15.86 18.08
C LEU A 53 19.19 16.28 18.88
N ASP A 54 19.77 15.33 19.61
CA ASP A 54 21.09 15.46 20.18
C ASP A 54 22.16 15.25 19.10
N ILE A 55 23.01 16.25 18.92
CA ILE A 55 24.16 16.24 18.01
C ILE A 55 25.45 16.31 18.82
N TYR A 56 26.40 15.43 18.53
CA TYR A 56 27.72 15.38 19.14
C TYR A 56 28.80 15.86 18.18
N ASP A 57 30.01 16.12 18.69
CA ASP A 57 31.16 16.49 17.86
C ASP A 57 31.46 15.43 16.79
N THR A 58 31.26 14.14 17.11
CA THR A 58 31.43 13.04 16.15
C THR A 58 30.47 13.12 14.97
N ASP A 59 29.27 13.66 15.16
CA ASP A 59 28.29 13.87 14.09
C ASP A 59 28.68 15.10 13.26
N TYR A 60 29.01 16.21 13.94
CA TYR A 60 29.43 17.45 13.30
C TYR A 60 30.66 17.26 12.40
N ASN A 61 31.63 16.47 12.85
CA ASN A 61 32.84 16.15 12.08
C ASN A 61 32.54 15.39 10.78
N ARG A 62 31.34 14.79 10.62
CA ARG A 62 30.92 14.16 9.34
C ARG A 62 30.66 15.18 8.24
N LEU A 63 30.56 16.46 8.57
CA LEU A 63 30.46 17.54 7.60
C LEU A 63 31.81 17.90 6.97
N GLU A 64 32.94 17.47 7.56
CA GLU A 64 34.25 17.69 6.96
C GLU A 64 34.37 16.99 5.59
N PRO A 65 35.11 17.57 4.62
CA PRO A 65 35.34 16.95 3.32
C PRO A 65 35.92 15.54 3.46
N GLY A 66 35.41 14.59 2.67
CA GLY A 66 35.87 13.20 2.72
C GLY A 66 35.12 12.29 3.69
N TYR A 67 34.18 12.81 4.49
CA TYR A 67 33.33 12.01 5.36
C TYR A 67 31.90 11.88 4.84
N MET A 68 31.33 10.66 4.93
CA MET A 68 29.93 10.45 4.57
C MET A 68 29.02 11.01 5.66
N LEU A 69 27.95 11.72 5.32
CA LEU A 69 26.99 12.16 6.33
C LEU A 69 26.40 10.95 7.08
N ASN A 70 26.13 11.09 8.37
CA ASN A 70 25.39 10.10 9.15
C ASN A 70 23.93 10.52 9.32
N ASP A 71 23.11 9.63 9.90
CA ASP A 71 21.69 9.88 10.13
C ASP A 71 21.43 11.18 10.90
N LYS A 72 22.26 11.49 11.90
CA LYS A 72 22.10 12.67 12.75
C LYS A 72 22.20 13.98 11.96
N ILE A 73 23.14 14.07 11.03
CA ILE A 73 23.27 15.25 10.16
C ILE A 73 22.12 15.31 9.13
N ILE A 74 21.72 14.17 8.56
CA ILE A 74 20.57 14.13 7.63
C ILE A 74 19.29 14.58 8.33
N ASP A 75 18.97 13.99 9.49
CA ASP A 75 17.77 14.31 10.26
C ASP A 75 17.77 15.74 10.79
N PHE A 76 18.93 16.25 11.21
CA PHE A 76 19.08 17.67 11.54
C PHE A 76 18.65 18.56 10.37
N PHE A 77 19.11 18.24 9.16
CA PHE A 77 18.80 19.04 7.98
C PHE A 77 17.33 18.90 7.53
N VAL A 78 16.77 17.69 7.60
CA VAL A 78 15.33 17.44 7.37
C VAL A 78 14.47 18.27 8.32
N GLU A 79 14.81 18.26 9.60
CA GLU A 79 14.07 19.00 10.63
C GLU A 79 14.22 20.51 10.43
N PHE A 80 15.42 20.99 10.08
CA PHE A 80 15.64 22.38 9.73
C PHE A 80 14.75 22.83 8.57
N LEU A 81 14.74 22.11 7.44
CA LEU A 81 13.90 22.47 6.29
C LEU A 81 12.41 22.44 6.62
N THR A 82 11.97 21.47 7.42
CA THR A 82 10.57 21.37 7.88
C THR A 82 10.17 22.60 8.69
N GLN A 83 10.99 23.00 9.67
CA GLN A 83 10.71 24.17 10.50
C GLN A 83 10.80 25.46 9.69
N LEU A 84 11.75 25.56 8.77
CA LEU A 84 11.89 26.72 7.90
C LEU A 84 10.70 26.88 6.96
N LYS A 85 10.20 25.79 6.34
CA LYS A 85 9.00 25.83 5.49
C LYS A 85 7.77 26.24 6.29
N ARG A 86 7.59 25.70 7.50
CA ARG A 86 6.51 26.11 8.41
C ARG A 86 6.59 27.58 8.79
N TYR A 87 7.78 28.07 9.14
CA TYR A 87 8.01 29.47 9.44
C TYR A 87 7.64 30.36 8.25
N ASN A 88 8.08 30.01 7.03
CA ASN A 88 7.75 30.74 5.81
C ASN A 88 6.24 30.72 5.50
N ASN A 89 5.59 29.57 5.66
CA ASN A 89 4.14 29.43 5.48
C ASN A 89 3.36 30.31 6.46
N LEU A 90 3.76 30.35 7.74
CA LEU A 90 3.14 31.22 8.74
C LEU A 90 3.31 32.70 8.37
N LYS A 91 4.51 33.10 7.94
CA LYS A 91 4.81 34.49 7.52
C LYS A 91 3.96 34.91 6.32
N ASN A 92 3.65 33.98 5.41
CA ASN A 92 2.87 34.22 4.19
C ASN A 92 1.37 33.83 4.31
N ASN A 93 0.89 33.48 5.51
CA ASN A 93 -0.50 33.03 5.76
C ASN A 93 -0.93 31.81 4.90
N ILE A 94 -0.02 30.90 4.59
CA ILE A 94 -0.31 29.64 3.88
C ILE A 94 -0.75 28.61 4.91
N GLN A 95 -2.02 28.19 4.84
CA GLN A 95 -2.64 27.33 5.87
C GLN A 95 -2.32 25.83 5.71
N ASN A 96 -2.10 25.36 4.48
CA ASN A 96 -2.02 23.93 4.19
C ASN A 96 -0.63 23.54 3.69
N GLU A 97 0.05 22.69 4.46
CA GLU A 97 1.30 22.06 4.03
C GLU A 97 0.96 20.88 3.12
N THR A 98 1.27 21.00 1.83
CA THR A 98 0.97 19.97 0.81
C THR A 98 2.05 18.88 0.72
N SER A 99 3.19 19.09 1.36
CA SER A 99 4.35 18.21 1.24
C SER A 99 4.89 17.83 2.61
N LYS A 100 5.39 16.61 2.78
CA LYS A 100 6.01 16.15 4.02
C LYS A 100 7.39 15.56 3.78
N ILE A 101 8.34 15.82 4.66
CA ILE A 101 9.58 15.05 4.74
C ILE A 101 9.50 14.09 5.92
N LEU A 102 9.93 12.86 5.71
CA LEU A 102 10.13 11.85 6.74
C LEU A 102 11.63 11.76 7.09
N CYS A 103 11.94 11.60 8.37
CA CYS A 103 13.30 11.38 8.86
C CYS A 103 13.89 10.06 8.32
N SER A 104 15.22 9.93 8.32
CA SER A 104 15.88 8.72 7.81
C SER A 104 15.44 7.47 8.57
N TYR A 105 15.17 7.61 9.86
CA TYR A 105 14.68 6.53 10.72
C TYR A 105 13.32 5.96 10.28
N ALA A 106 12.48 6.74 9.59
CA ALA A 106 11.23 6.22 9.02
C ALA A 106 11.51 5.06 8.07
N PHE A 107 12.55 5.16 7.25
CA PHE A 107 12.99 4.06 6.40
C PHE A 107 13.65 2.94 7.19
N SER A 108 14.53 3.25 8.15
CA SER A 108 15.17 2.23 9.00
C SER A 108 14.14 1.36 9.73
N SER A 109 12.98 1.94 10.06
CA SER A 109 11.87 1.18 10.62
C SER A 109 11.36 0.08 9.68
N LEU A 110 11.48 0.23 8.36
CA LEU A 110 11.16 -0.81 7.37
C LEU A 110 12.25 -1.88 7.27
N ASP A 111 13.52 -1.51 7.41
CA ASP A 111 14.67 -2.41 7.20
C ASP A 111 14.94 -3.33 8.41
N LEU A 112 14.52 -2.94 9.62
CA LEU A 112 14.53 -3.85 10.79
C LEU A 112 13.73 -5.14 10.58
N TYR A 113 12.85 -5.18 9.57
CA TYR A 113 12.04 -6.33 9.20
C TYR A 113 12.67 -7.24 8.15
N LYS A 114 13.86 -6.89 7.64
CA LYS A 114 14.52 -7.65 6.57
C LYS A 114 15.07 -9.01 7.01
N TYR A 115 15.12 -9.26 8.32
CA TYR A 115 15.97 -10.34 8.82
C TYR A 115 15.32 -11.67 9.17
N ASN A 116 14.00 -11.84 9.36
CA ASN A 116 13.54 -13.17 9.84
C ASN A 116 12.05 -13.57 9.77
N SER A 117 11.16 -12.92 9.01
CA SER A 117 9.78 -13.43 8.96
C SER A 117 9.02 -13.16 7.66
N ASP A 118 8.31 -14.20 7.20
CA ASP A 118 7.24 -14.12 6.20
C ASP A 118 6.15 -13.10 6.61
N ILE A 119 6.09 -12.78 7.90
CA ILE A 119 5.19 -11.80 8.50
C ILE A 119 5.87 -10.42 8.46
N PHE A 120 5.32 -9.50 7.69
CA PHE A 120 5.72 -8.10 7.66
C PHE A 120 4.93 -7.34 8.72
N ASP A 121 5.52 -7.09 9.90
CA ASP A 121 4.85 -6.34 10.97
C ASP A 121 4.86 -4.83 10.64
N LEU A 122 3.68 -4.28 10.40
CA LEU A 122 3.50 -2.89 10.02
C LEU A 122 3.49 -1.90 11.19
N LYS A 123 3.50 -2.37 12.45
CA LYS A 123 3.24 -1.48 13.60
C LYS A 123 4.26 -0.37 13.78
N GLN A 124 5.56 -0.62 13.58
CA GLN A 124 6.56 0.44 13.73
C GLN A 124 6.54 1.43 12.56
N PRO A 125 6.51 0.98 11.28
CA PRO A 125 6.48 1.91 10.16
C PRO A 125 5.19 2.73 10.10
N GLN A 126 4.05 2.17 10.53
CA GLN A 126 2.77 2.89 10.59
C GLN A 126 2.86 4.19 11.41
N LYS A 127 3.75 4.27 12.41
CA LYS A 127 3.95 5.52 13.19
C LYS A 127 4.49 6.68 12.36
N TYR A 128 5.18 6.39 11.26
CA TYR A 128 5.76 7.37 10.36
C TYR A 128 4.91 7.58 9.11
N PHE A 129 4.31 6.51 8.61
CA PHE A 129 3.61 6.47 7.33
C PHE A 129 2.08 6.51 7.45
N ARG A 130 1.51 6.64 8.66
CA ARG A 130 0.09 6.95 8.86
C ARG A 130 -0.08 8.19 9.74
N LEU A 131 -1.16 8.92 9.46
CA LEU A 131 -1.67 9.95 10.38
C LEU A 131 -2.75 9.32 11.26
N ASN A 132 -2.53 9.36 12.58
CA ASN A 132 -3.45 8.82 13.61
C ASN A 132 -3.87 7.35 13.40
N ASN A 133 -3.06 6.54 12.69
CA ASN A 133 -3.38 5.17 12.27
C ASN A 133 -4.59 5.02 11.33
N GLU A 134 -5.20 6.12 10.89
CA GLU A 134 -6.47 6.13 10.13
C GLU A 134 -6.29 6.37 8.64
N LYS A 135 -5.25 7.12 8.26
CA LYS A 135 -4.99 7.49 6.87
C LYS A 135 -3.55 7.23 6.50
N SER A 136 -3.33 6.77 5.27
CA SER A 136 -1.98 6.69 4.72
C SER A 136 -1.40 8.10 4.61
N ILE A 137 -0.10 8.26 4.84
CA ILE A 137 0.58 9.55 4.71
C ILE A 137 0.38 10.14 3.30
N LEU A 138 0.27 9.28 2.28
CA LEU A 138 0.06 9.69 0.89
C LEU A 138 -1.35 10.25 0.62
N GLU A 139 -2.29 10.08 1.54
CA GLU A 139 -3.64 10.66 1.46
C GLU A 139 -3.77 11.96 2.25
N CYS A 140 -2.75 12.29 3.03
CA CYS A 140 -2.68 13.52 3.83
C CYS A 140 -1.80 14.58 3.17
N PHE A 141 -0.89 14.18 2.28
CA PHE A 141 0.06 15.07 1.62
C PHE A 141 0.16 14.74 0.14
N ASP A 142 0.22 15.76 -0.70
CA ASP A 142 0.41 15.65 -2.14
C ASP A 142 1.77 15.03 -2.48
N ARG A 143 2.79 15.29 -1.65
CA ARG A 143 4.17 14.78 -1.83
C ARG A 143 4.79 14.36 -0.51
N VAL A 144 5.44 13.21 -0.49
CA VAL A 144 6.21 12.71 0.65
C VAL A 144 7.65 12.46 0.21
N TYR A 145 8.60 13.04 0.93
CA TYR A 145 10.03 12.91 0.69
C TYR A 145 10.67 12.05 1.78
N LEU A 146 11.58 11.16 1.38
CA LEU A 146 12.29 10.27 2.28
C LEU A 146 13.75 10.16 1.86
N VAL A 147 14.66 10.48 2.78
CA VAL A 147 16.10 10.25 2.59
C VAL A 147 16.44 8.87 3.13
N VAL A 148 16.98 8.00 2.29
CA VAL A 148 17.24 6.59 2.58
C VAL A 148 18.73 6.31 2.53
N ASN A 149 19.25 5.64 3.55
CA ASN A 149 20.58 5.05 3.52
C ASN A 149 20.48 3.62 2.96
N GLU A 150 20.87 3.41 1.71
CA GLU A 150 20.96 2.10 1.11
C GLU A 150 22.22 1.37 1.56
N ALA A 151 22.01 0.23 2.23
CA ALA A 151 23.07 -0.69 2.66
C ALA A 151 24.16 -0.03 3.51
N ASP A 152 23.80 0.99 4.30
CA ASP A 152 24.67 1.72 5.21
C ASP A 152 25.86 2.47 4.56
N PHE A 153 25.89 2.60 3.23
CA PHE A 153 27.00 3.25 2.51
C PHE A 153 26.56 4.25 1.43
N HIS A 154 25.26 4.39 1.14
CA HIS A 154 24.81 5.25 0.05
C HIS A 154 23.47 5.93 0.32
N TRP A 155 23.46 7.25 0.34
CA TRP A 155 22.25 8.03 0.52
C TRP A 155 21.51 8.26 -0.81
N VAL A 156 20.20 8.10 -0.78
CA VAL A 156 19.29 8.33 -1.90
C VAL A 156 18.07 9.12 -1.41
N LEU A 157 17.57 10.05 -2.20
CA LEU A 157 16.29 10.72 -1.93
C LEU A 157 15.18 10.08 -2.76
N ILE A 158 14.06 9.78 -2.12
CA ILE A 158 12.86 9.24 -2.76
C ILE A 158 11.71 10.23 -2.54
N GLU A 159 11.06 10.62 -3.62
CA GLU A 159 9.79 11.35 -3.60
C GLU A 159 8.65 10.39 -3.94
N ILE A 160 7.56 10.44 -3.17
CA ILE A 160 6.43 9.54 -3.28
C ILE A 160 5.15 10.38 -3.32
N TYR A 161 4.25 10.07 -4.25
CA TYR A 161 2.94 10.72 -4.34
C TYR A 161 1.89 9.81 -4.97
N LEU A 162 0.61 10.11 -4.70
CA LEU A 162 -0.51 9.51 -5.42
C LEU A 162 -0.71 10.26 -6.74
N GLN A 163 -0.68 9.54 -7.85
CA GLN A 163 -1.09 10.08 -9.14
C GLN A 163 -2.61 10.12 -9.17
N GLU A 164 -3.17 11.32 -9.29
CA GLU A 164 -4.61 11.50 -9.46
C GLU A 164 -5.10 10.77 -10.71
N ASN A 165 -6.14 9.95 -10.55
CA ASN A 165 -6.83 9.36 -11.68
C ASN A 165 -7.68 10.43 -12.36
N ILE A 166 -7.12 11.06 -13.40
CA ILE A 166 -7.82 12.04 -14.27
C ILE A 166 -9.17 11.49 -14.77
N TYR A 167 -9.31 10.16 -14.92
CA TYR A 167 -10.55 9.52 -15.36
C TYR A 167 -11.71 9.58 -14.34
N GLN A 168 -11.44 9.61 -13.03
CA GLN A 168 -12.50 9.64 -12.02
C GLN A 168 -13.15 11.03 -11.91
N GLN A 169 -12.35 12.11 -12.01
CA GLN A 169 -12.88 13.47 -12.03
C GLN A 169 -13.87 13.69 -13.18
N ASN A 170 -13.58 13.14 -14.37
CA ASN A 170 -14.50 13.26 -15.52
C ASN A 170 -15.82 12.47 -15.32
N TYR A 171 -15.80 11.36 -14.55
CA TYR A 171 -16.99 10.55 -14.30
C TYR A 171 -17.90 11.17 -13.23
N GLU A 172 -17.32 11.77 -12.20
CA GLU A 172 -18.08 12.51 -11.17
C GLU A 172 -18.73 13.78 -11.75
N ILE A 173 -17.99 14.53 -12.58
CA ILE A 173 -18.52 15.71 -13.28
C ILE A 173 -19.67 15.35 -14.25
N GLN A 174 -19.64 14.17 -14.86
CA GLN A 174 -20.75 13.69 -15.71
C GLN A 174 -21.96 13.20 -14.92
N ASN A 175 -21.78 12.66 -13.71
CA ASN A 175 -22.88 12.18 -12.87
C ASN A 175 -23.52 13.28 -12.02
N GLU A 176 -22.80 14.34 -11.64
CA GLU A 176 -23.39 15.50 -10.96
C GLU A 176 -24.26 16.38 -11.90
N LYS A 177 -24.01 16.33 -13.21
CA LYS A 177 -24.79 17.09 -14.21
C LYS A 177 -26.11 16.44 -14.63
N ILE A 178 -26.47 15.28 -14.09
CA ILE A 178 -27.79 14.67 -14.30
C ILE A 178 -28.60 14.84 -13.02
N PRO A 179 -29.51 15.84 -12.94
CA PRO A 179 -30.39 16.00 -11.79
C PRO A 179 -31.10 14.68 -11.48
N ASN A 180 -31.12 14.27 -10.21
CA ASN A 180 -31.78 13.03 -9.76
C ASN A 180 -33.23 12.87 -10.27
N LYS A 181 -33.92 13.97 -10.58
CA LYS A 181 -35.24 13.99 -11.22
C LYS A 181 -35.25 13.40 -12.64
N ILE A 182 -34.20 13.60 -13.44
CA ILE A 182 -34.11 13.05 -14.81
C ILE A 182 -33.83 11.54 -14.76
N ARG A 183 -32.98 11.10 -13.82
CA ARG A 183 -32.67 9.67 -13.64
C ARG A 183 -33.90 8.87 -13.19
N GLN A 184 -34.69 9.40 -12.26
CA GLN A 184 -35.96 8.77 -11.84
C GLN A 184 -36.99 8.73 -12.97
N LYS A 185 -37.07 9.79 -13.79
CA LYS A 185 -37.99 9.83 -14.94
C LYS A 185 -37.63 8.78 -16.01
N GLN A 186 -36.35 8.61 -16.32
CA GLN A 186 -35.88 7.60 -17.29
C GLN A 186 -36.08 6.16 -16.79
N ILE A 187 -35.94 5.90 -15.48
CA ILE A 187 -36.23 4.59 -14.88
C ILE A 187 -37.74 4.30 -14.88
N CYS A 188 -38.59 5.30 -14.61
CA CYS A 188 -40.04 5.13 -14.68
C CYS A 188 -40.54 4.92 -16.13
N GLU A 189 -39.96 5.61 -17.10
CA GLU A 189 -40.34 5.48 -18.52
C GLU A 189 -39.93 4.11 -19.10
N SER A 190 -38.78 3.56 -18.71
CA SER A 190 -38.33 2.23 -19.13
C SER A 190 -39.14 1.09 -18.51
N ILE A 191 -39.58 1.24 -17.25
CA ILE A 191 -40.51 0.30 -16.61
C ILE A 191 -41.89 0.36 -17.29
N GLN A 192 -42.37 1.55 -17.65
CA GLN A 192 -43.66 1.72 -18.34
C GLN A 192 -43.64 1.18 -19.79
N SER A 193 -42.54 1.32 -20.53
CA SER A 193 -42.42 0.71 -21.86
C SER A 193 -42.37 -0.82 -21.78
N SER A 194 -41.77 -1.37 -20.72
CA SER A 194 -41.68 -2.81 -20.51
C SER A 194 -43.04 -3.44 -20.12
N LEU A 195 -43.87 -2.70 -19.37
CA LEU A 195 -45.23 -3.12 -19.00
C LEU A 195 -46.25 -2.98 -20.14
N LYS A 196 -46.01 -2.11 -21.12
CA LYS A 196 -46.88 -1.96 -22.30
C LYS A 196 -46.69 -3.08 -23.33
N ASN A 197 -45.57 -3.79 -23.30
CA ASN A 197 -45.30 -4.90 -24.22
C ASN A 197 -45.82 -6.26 -23.72
N SER A 198 -46.34 -6.34 -22.48
CA SER A 198 -46.86 -7.59 -21.89
C SER A 198 -48.40 -7.71 -21.91
N THR A 199 -49.12 -6.75 -22.50
CA THR A 199 -50.59 -6.78 -22.58
C THR A 199 -51.08 -6.67 -24.03
N SER A 200 -50.79 -7.69 -24.83
CA SER A 200 -51.43 -7.89 -26.13
C SER A 200 -51.51 -9.38 -26.49
N SER A 201 -52.42 -10.12 -25.84
CA SER A 201 -53.10 -11.26 -26.47
C SER A 201 -54.26 -11.81 -25.60
N ASN A 202 -55.47 -11.72 -26.18
CA ASN A 202 -56.63 -12.63 -26.06
C ASN A 202 -57.55 -12.65 -24.83
N ASN A 203 -58.65 -11.90 -24.98
CA ASN A 203 -60.05 -12.34 -25.16
C ASN A 203 -60.73 -13.37 -24.23
N LYS A 204 -61.74 -12.83 -23.53
CA LYS A 204 -63.17 -13.23 -23.43
C LYS A 204 -63.54 -14.65 -22.96
N SER A 205 -64.17 -14.70 -21.79
CA SER A 205 -65.50 -15.32 -21.61
C SER A 205 -66.22 -14.83 -20.35
N LYS A 206 -67.53 -14.59 -20.50
CA LYS A 206 -68.51 -14.08 -19.53
C LYS A 206 -68.78 -15.08 -18.39
N SER A 207 -69.09 -14.58 -17.19
CA SER A 207 -70.38 -14.80 -16.52
C SER A 207 -70.45 -14.14 -15.13
N GLN A 208 -71.69 -13.92 -14.69
CA GLN A 208 -72.18 -13.29 -13.45
C GLN A 208 -71.67 -14.05 -12.20
N SER A 209 -71.58 -13.53 -10.97
CA SER A 209 -72.64 -12.91 -10.17
C SER A 209 -72.13 -12.44 -8.78
N LYS A 210 -72.84 -11.44 -8.27
CA LYS A 210 -73.05 -10.87 -6.91
C LYS A 210 -72.55 -11.58 -5.62
N ASN A 211 -72.42 -10.69 -4.61
CA ASN A 211 -72.46 -10.80 -3.13
C ASN A 211 -71.11 -11.05 -2.41
N LYS A 212 -70.56 -10.10 -1.63
CA LYS A 212 -70.95 -9.42 -0.36
C LYS A 212 -70.53 -10.19 0.91
N ASN A 213 -69.89 -9.41 1.80
CA ASN A 213 -69.66 -9.57 3.26
C ASN A 213 -68.42 -10.39 3.66
N GLN A 214 -67.38 -9.73 4.21
CA GLN A 214 -67.21 -9.29 5.61
C GLN A 214 -66.96 -10.45 6.59
N TYR A 215 -65.74 -10.49 7.16
CA TYR A 215 -65.38 -10.64 8.58
C TYR A 215 -64.03 -11.38 8.76
N LYS A 216 -63.05 -10.69 9.36
CA LYS A 216 -62.02 -11.23 10.28
C LYS A 216 -62.63 -11.22 11.71
N PRO A 217 -62.03 -11.74 12.82
CA PRO A 217 -60.66 -12.23 13.05
C PRO A 217 -60.50 -13.43 14.06
N SER A 218 -59.23 -13.84 14.30
CA SER A 218 -58.61 -14.03 15.64
C SER A 218 -58.83 -15.29 16.53
N LYS A 219 -57.68 -15.96 16.81
CA LYS A 219 -57.07 -16.42 18.09
C LYS A 219 -57.49 -17.72 18.84
N ARG A 220 -56.41 -18.48 19.16
CA ARG A 220 -55.95 -19.12 20.43
C ARG A 220 -56.64 -20.37 21.05
N GLY A 221 -55.77 -21.24 21.62
CA GLY A 221 -56.01 -22.26 22.67
C GLY A 221 -55.76 -23.69 22.18
N ILE A 222 -54.64 -24.40 22.38
CA ILE A 222 -53.95 -24.98 23.58
C ILE A 222 -54.68 -26.18 24.23
N LEU A 223 -53.89 -27.24 24.52
CA LEU A 223 -54.08 -28.47 25.35
C LEU A 223 -54.77 -29.65 24.63
N GLU A 224 -54.37 -30.93 24.74
CA GLU A 224 -53.43 -31.62 25.63
C GLU A 224 -53.08 -33.03 25.07
N GLN A 225 -51.86 -33.52 25.36
CA GLN A 225 -51.45 -34.88 25.85
C GLN A 225 -52.27 -36.13 25.48
N ASN A 226 -51.77 -37.37 25.43
CA ASN A 226 -50.49 -38.10 25.47
C ASN A 226 -50.87 -39.59 25.22
N GLY A 227 -49.92 -40.44 24.82
CA GLY A 227 -50.06 -41.92 24.85
C GLY A 227 -49.66 -42.60 23.54
N GLN A 228 -48.38 -42.74 23.21
CA GLN A 228 -47.47 -43.86 23.52
C GLN A 228 -47.86 -45.26 22.98
N PHE A 229 -46.96 -45.75 22.11
CA PHE A 229 -46.45 -47.12 21.92
C PHE A 229 -46.90 -48.01 20.75
N GLN A 230 -45.92 -48.86 20.38
CA GLN A 230 -45.50 -49.38 19.08
C GLN A 230 -46.25 -50.61 18.55
N SER A 231 -46.00 -50.84 17.25
CA SER A 231 -45.94 -52.14 16.55
C SER A 231 -47.30 -52.81 16.32
N SER A 232 -47.63 -53.40 15.17
CA SER A 232 -46.85 -54.17 14.20
C SER A 232 -47.69 -54.21 12.91
N LEU A 233 -47.13 -53.98 11.72
CA LEU A 233 -46.59 -55.01 10.82
C LEU A 233 -47.40 -56.30 10.80
N GLN A 234 -47.83 -56.71 9.60
CA GLN A 234 -48.50 -57.98 9.24
C GLN A 234 -50.03 -58.03 9.42
N GLN A 235 -50.78 -57.39 8.51
CA GLN A 235 -52.05 -57.96 7.96
C GLN A 235 -52.77 -57.05 6.95
N LYS A 236 -52.05 -56.46 5.98
CA LYS A 236 -52.70 -55.77 4.83
C LYS A 236 -51.93 -55.93 3.52
N VAL A 237 -51.36 -57.11 3.29
CA VAL A 237 -50.54 -57.44 2.09
C VAL A 237 -51.19 -58.56 1.24
N GLN A 238 -52.51 -58.78 1.33
CA GLN A 238 -53.14 -59.87 0.55
C GLN A 238 -54.28 -59.51 -0.38
N ASN A 239 -54.62 -58.22 -0.58
CA ASN A 239 -55.71 -57.85 -1.49
C ASN A 239 -55.36 -56.82 -2.58
N GLU A 240 -54.09 -56.50 -2.82
CA GLU A 240 -53.68 -55.59 -3.91
C GLU A 240 -52.78 -56.23 -4.98
N ILE A 241 -52.70 -57.56 -5.04
CA ILE A 241 -52.03 -58.28 -6.14
C ILE A 241 -53.08 -58.74 -7.16
N GLN A 242 -53.79 -57.80 -7.79
CA GLN A 242 -54.51 -58.05 -9.05
C GLN A 242 -54.91 -56.78 -9.81
N GLN A 243 -54.19 -55.65 -9.61
CA GLN A 243 -54.29 -54.47 -10.49
C GLN A 243 -52.94 -53.93 -11.01
N ASP A 244 -51.82 -54.62 -10.77
CA ASP A 244 -50.49 -54.11 -11.12
C ASP A 244 -49.98 -54.43 -12.55
N ASN A 245 -50.72 -55.18 -13.38
CA ASN A 245 -50.21 -55.57 -14.71
C ASN A 245 -50.72 -54.74 -15.90
N ILE A 246 -51.45 -53.66 -15.67
CA ILE A 246 -51.79 -52.69 -16.74
C ILE A 246 -51.17 -51.30 -16.49
N GLN A 247 -50.66 -51.03 -15.30
CA GLN A 247 -50.03 -49.73 -14.95
C GLN A 247 -48.49 -49.74 -15.01
N TYR A 248 -47.87 -50.85 -15.44
CA TYR A 248 -46.40 -50.99 -15.48
C TYR A 248 -45.73 -50.61 -16.81
N ASN A 249 -46.50 -50.40 -17.89
CA ASN A 249 -45.95 -49.98 -19.19
C ASN A 249 -46.05 -48.48 -19.47
N ASN A 250 -46.77 -47.70 -18.65
CA ASN A 250 -46.82 -46.23 -18.74
C ASN A 250 -45.93 -45.52 -17.71
N SER A 251 -45.43 -46.23 -16.70
CA SER A 251 -44.55 -45.66 -15.66
C SER A 251 -43.10 -45.48 -16.13
N ASN A 252 -42.61 -46.33 -17.04
CA ASN A 252 -41.25 -46.21 -17.58
C ASN A 252 -41.09 -45.07 -18.59
N SER A 253 -42.12 -44.77 -19.40
CA SER A 253 -42.08 -43.66 -20.35
C SER A 253 -42.22 -42.31 -19.64
N GLN A 254 -43.07 -42.21 -18.61
CA GLN A 254 -43.17 -40.99 -17.79
C GLN A 254 -41.92 -40.75 -16.95
N LYS A 255 -41.29 -41.81 -16.41
CA LYS A 255 -40.04 -41.69 -15.66
C LYS A 255 -38.88 -41.22 -16.55
N GLN A 256 -38.74 -41.76 -17.76
CA GLN A 256 -37.74 -41.28 -18.71
C GLN A 256 -37.96 -39.82 -19.12
N LEU A 257 -39.22 -39.40 -19.31
CA LEU A 257 -39.54 -38.01 -19.62
C LEU A 257 -39.20 -37.08 -18.46
N TYR A 258 -39.48 -37.50 -17.22
CA TYR A 258 -39.18 -36.73 -16.02
C TYR A 258 -37.67 -36.62 -15.77
N ASP A 259 -36.94 -37.72 -15.99
CA ASP A 259 -35.48 -37.74 -15.88
C ASP A 259 -34.84 -36.85 -16.96
N GLN A 260 -35.35 -36.86 -18.20
CA GLN A 260 -34.89 -35.95 -19.27
C GLN A 260 -35.19 -34.48 -18.96
N GLN A 261 -36.39 -34.17 -18.46
CA GLN A 261 -36.74 -32.80 -18.07
C GLN A 261 -35.93 -32.31 -16.88
N SER A 262 -35.70 -33.16 -15.88
CA SER A 262 -34.83 -32.88 -14.73
C SER A 262 -33.39 -32.59 -15.19
N HIS A 263 -32.88 -33.39 -16.12
CA HIS A 263 -31.53 -33.22 -16.66
C HIS A 263 -31.39 -31.93 -17.49
N GLN A 264 -32.41 -31.57 -18.28
CA GLN A 264 -32.45 -30.31 -19.02
C GLN A 264 -32.56 -29.10 -18.08
N LEU A 265 -33.38 -29.17 -17.04
CA LEU A 265 -33.49 -28.11 -16.03
C LEU A 265 -32.17 -27.91 -15.29
N SER A 266 -31.49 -29.00 -14.93
CA SER A 266 -30.19 -28.97 -14.26
C SER A 266 -29.12 -28.31 -15.14
N GLN A 267 -29.08 -28.65 -16.43
CA GLN A 267 -28.16 -28.03 -17.40
C GLN A 267 -28.44 -26.53 -17.56
N GLN A 268 -29.70 -26.15 -17.77
CA GLN A 268 -30.11 -24.74 -17.89
C GLN A 268 -29.81 -23.93 -16.62
N THR A 269 -30.00 -24.54 -15.44
CA THR A 269 -29.68 -23.89 -14.16
C THR A 269 -28.16 -23.71 -14.00
N SER A 270 -27.37 -24.69 -14.44
CA SER A 270 -25.90 -24.61 -14.38
C SER A 270 -25.32 -23.55 -15.33
N GLU A 271 -25.90 -23.39 -16.53
CA GLU A 271 -25.52 -22.38 -17.50
C GLU A 271 -25.92 -20.98 -17.04
N TYR A 272 -27.12 -20.82 -16.49
CA TYR A 272 -27.58 -19.56 -15.90
C TYR A 272 -26.74 -19.13 -14.69
N ILE A 273 -26.32 -20.07 -13.84
CA ILE A 273 -25.40 -19.78 -12.73
C ILE A 273 -24.01 -19.41 -13.24
N LYS A 274 -23.51 -20.04 -14.33
CA LYS A 274 -22.24 -19.65 -14.99
C LYS A 274 -22.31 -18.26 -15.63
N GLU A 275 -23.39 -17.92 -16.32
CA GLU A 275 -23.59 -16.56 -16.86
C GLU A 275 -23.70 -15.52 -15.75
N LYS A 276 -24.53 -15.75 -14.72
CA LYS A 276 -24.64 -14.78 -13.61
C LYS A 276 -23.36 -14.67 -12.78
N SER A 277 -22.61 -15.74 -12.60
CA SER A 277 -21.34 -15.68 -11.85
C SER A 277 -20.24 -14.97 -12.63
N THR A 278 -20.23 -15.08 -13.96
CA THR A 278 -19.31 -14.33 -14.81
C THR A 278 -19.67 -12.84 -14.85
N ASP A 279 -20.95 -12.49 -14.96
CA ASP A 279 -21.42 -11.09 -14.90
C ASP A 279 -21.18 -10.43 -13.53
N LEU A 280 -21.45 -11.13 -12.42
CA LEU A 280 -21.14 -10.63 -11.06
C LEU A 280 -19.63 -10.48 -10.82
N SER A 281 -18.80 -11.29 -11.47
CA SER A 281 -17.33 -11.14 -11.40
C SER A 281 -16.83 -9.93 -12.19
N TYR A 282 -17.48 -9.62 -13.31
CA TYR A 282 -17.18 -8.44 -14.14
C TYR A 282 -17.67 -7.14 -13.49
N GLU A 283 -18.85 -7.13 -12.88
CA GLU A 283 -19.34 -5.97 -12.13
C GLU A 283 -18.55 -5.71 -10.83
N LYS A 284 -18.12 -6.77 -10.11
CA LYS A 284 -17.23 -6.59 -8.94
C LYS A 284 -15.87 -5.99 -9.31
N LYS A 285 -15.34 -6.27 -10.50
CA LYS A 285 -14.10 -5.65 -11.00
C LYS A 285 -14.27 -4.18 -11.40
N ARG A 286 -15.47 -3.75 -11.79
CA ARG A 286 -15.73 -2.35 -12.21
C ARG A 286 -15.73 -1.33 -11.07
N ASN A 287 -15.86 -1.76 -9.81
CA ASN A 287 -15.89 -0.86 -8.65
C ASN A 287 -14.60 -0.88 -7.81
N GLN A 288 -13.52 -1.49 -8.28
CA GLN A 288 -12.24 -1.45 -7.55
C GLN A 288 -11.59 -0.07 -7.69
N SER A 289 -11.32 0.58 -6.56
CA SER A 289 -10.55 1.83 -6.55
C SER A 289 -9.08 1.51 -6.82
N ILE A 290 -8.51 2.08 -7.90
CA ILE A 290 -7.09 1.93 -8.22
C ILE A 290 -6.33 3.12 -7.65
N LYS A 291 -5.36 2.87 -6.76
CA LYS A 291 -4.43 3.88 -6.24
C LYS A 291 -3.10 3.73 -7.00
N LYS A 292 -2.71 4.77 -7.73
CA LYS A 292 -1.44 4.80 -8.48
C LYS A 292 -0.41 5.55 -7.65
N ILE A 293 0.61 4.86 -7.16
CA ILE A 293 1.71 5.45 -6.41
C ILE A 293 2.87 5.68 -7.36
N VAL A 294 3.37 6.91 -7.42
CA VAL A 294 4.59 7.23 -8.17
C VAL A 294 5.74 7.40 -7.18
N MET A 295 6.87 6.76 -7.46
CA MET A 295 8.11 6.89 -6.70
C MET A 295 9.21 7.41 -7.63
N LYS A 296 9.70 8.62 -7.37
CA LYS A 296 10.84 9.22 -8.08
C LYS A 296 12.09 9.08 -7.24
N VAL A 297 13.15 8.54 -7.84
CA VAL A 297 14.43 8.26 -7.18
C VAL A 297 15.49 9.22 -7.67
N TYR A 298 16.04 10.00 -6.74
CA TYR A 298 17.09 10.99 -6.96
C TYR A 298 18.41 10.44 -6.40
N ASN A 299 19.23 9.89 -7.30
CA ASN A 299 20.47 9.20 -6.95
C ASN A 299 21.69 9.95 -7.53
N SER A 300 22.56 10.46 -6.67
CA SER A 300 23.77 11.19 -7.10
C SER A 300 24.78 10.30 -7.83
N LEU A 301 24.79 8.98 -7.62
CA LEU A 301 25.64 8.06 -8.38
C LEU A 301 25.14 7.80 -9.81
N GLY A 302 24.06 8.46 -10.23
CA GLY A 302 23.45 8.32 -11.54
C GLY A 302 22.35 7.27 -11.58
N GLN A 303 21.83 7.05 -12.79
CA GLN A 303 20.73 6.12 -13.02
C GLN A 303 21.24 4.68 -12.91
N ARG A 304 20.66 3.91 -11.99
CA ARG A 304 20.81 2.45 -12.01
C ARG A 304 19.86 1.91 -13.06
N SER A 305 20.31 0.97 -13.88
CA SER A 305 19.50 0.31 -14.91
C SER A 305 18.27 -0.40 -14.35
N ASN A 306 18.25 -0.69 -13.03
CA ASN A 306 17.16 -1.35 -12.36
C ASN A 306 16.83 -0.70 -11.00
N VAL A 307 16.19 0.46 -11.05
CA VAL A 307 15.71 1.15 -9.85
C VAL A 307 14.63 0.35 -9.12
N GLU A 308 13.83 -0.44 -9.83
CA GLU A 308 12.75 -1.23 -9.23
C GLU A 308 13.26 -2.30 -8.25
N ASN A 309 14.48 -2.80 -8.48
CA ASN A 309 15.13 -3.79 -7.62
C ASN A 309 15.96 -3.18 -6.49
N GLN A 310 15.98 -1.86 -6.35
CA GLN A 310 16.58 -1.22 -5.17
C GLN A 310 15.85 -1.68 -3.91
N THR A 311 16.61 -2.06 -2.88
CA THR A 311 16.06 -2.52 -1.59
C THR A 311 14.99 -1.55 -1.08
N ALA A 312 15.29 -0.25 -1.13
CA ALA A 312 14.39 0.76 -0.62
C ALA A 312 13.03 0.76 -1.31
N ILE A 313 13.05 0.65 -2.63
CA ILE A 313 11.86 0.60 -3.46
C ILE A 313 11.05 -0.68 -3.20
N VAL A 314 11.71 -1.84 -3.10
CA VAL A 314 11.04 -3.11 -2.78
C VAL A 314 10.33 -3.04 -1.42
N LEU A 315 11.01 -2.51 -0.39
CA LEU A 315 10.43 -2.38 0.96
C LEU A 315 9.27 -1.38 0.99
N LEU A 316 9.39 -0.23 0.30
CA LEU A 316 8.32 0.76 0.21
C LEU A 316 7.10 0.22 -0.55
N LYS A 317 7.30 -0.50 -1.66
CA LYS A 317 6.20 -1.18 -2.38
C LYS A 317 5.47 -2.16 -1.46
N LYS A 318 6.23 -3.00 -0.74
CA LYS A 318 5.66 -3.97 0.20
C LYS A 318 4.90 -3.27 1.33
N TYR A 319 5.45 -2.17 1.87
CA TYR A 319 4.77 -1.38 2.89
C TYR A 319 3.45 -0.82 2.36
N PHE A 320 3.46 -0.02 1.29
CA PHE A 320 2.25 0.64 0.81
C PHE A 320 1.20 -0.36 0.30
N LEU A 321 1.61 -1.47 -0.31
CA LEU A 321 0.65 -2.52 -0.70
C LEU A 321 -0.11 -3.06 0.51
N ASN A 322 0.58 -3.35 1.62
CA ASN A 322 -0.08 -3.81 2.83
C ASN A 322 -0.83 -2.67 3.54
N ASP A 323 -0.29 -1.45 3.53
CA ASP A 323 -0.92 -0.27 4.14
C ASP A 323 -2.30 0.03 3.53
N PHE A 324 -2.38 0.10 2.20
CA PHE A 324 -3.65 0.32 1.50
C PHE A 324 -4.58 -0.89 1.61
N LYS A 325 -4.05 -2.11 1.63
CA LYS A 325 -4.86 -3.32 1.86
C LYS A 325 -5.47 -3.33 3.26
N ASP A 326 -4.75 -2.89 4.27
CA ASP A 326 -5.25 -2.78 5.64
C ASP A 326 -6.34 -1.71 5.75
N LEU A 327 -6.18 -0.56 5.07
CA LEU A 327 -7.13 0.55 5.10
C LEU A 327 -8.41 0.29 4.27
N TYR A 328 -8.28 -0.35 3.11
CA TYR A 328 -9.36 -0.45 2.12
C TYR A 328 -9.79 -1.89 1.80
N GLY A 329 -9.18 -2.88 2.44
CA GLY A 329 -9.41 -4.30 2.15
C GLY A 329 -8.94 -4.70 0.75
N GLN A 330 -9.48 -5.83 0.26
CA GLN A 330 -9.11 -6.40 -1.05
C GLN A 330 -9.67 -5.63 -2.26
N GLN A 331 -10.44 -4.56 -2.04
CA GLN A 331 -11.11 -3.80 -3.09
C GLN A 331 -10.23 -2.70 -3.68
N CYS A 332 -9.13 -2.34 -3.02
CA CYS A 332 -8.16 -1.37 -3.50
C CYS A 332 -7.02 -2.07 -4.24
N LEU A 333 -6.86 -1.77 -5.52
CA LEU A 333 -5.67 -2.14 -6.28
C LEU A 333 -4.63 -1.03 -6.14
N VAL A 334 -3.37 -1.42 -5.93
CA VAL A 334 -2.25 -0.48 -5.85
C VAL A 334 -1.31 -0.74 -7.02
N GLU A 335 -1.11 0.27 -7.84
CA GLU A 335 -0.16 0.26 -8.95
C GLU A 335 1.02 1.16 -8.61
N PHE A 336 2.22 0.76 -9.05
CA PHE A 336 3.44 1.52 -8.79
C PHE A 336 4.07 1.96 -10.11
N ASN A 337 4.45 3.23 -10.19
CA ASN A 337 5.26 3.78 -11.27
C ASN A 337 6.58 4.29 -10.67
N ILE A 338 7.70 3.65 -11.02
CA ILE A 338 9.01 3.94 -10.41
C ILE A 338 9.89 4.60 -11.45
N LEU A 339 10.36 5.81 -11.15
CA LEU A 339 11.09 6.66 -12.07
C LEU A 339 12.48 6.97 -11.50
N SER A 340 13.51 6.81 -12.32
CA SER A 340 14.85 7.34 -12.00
C SER A 340 14.97 8.75 -12.57
N GLU A 341 15.12 9.73 -11.69
CA GLU A 341 15.22 11.12 -12.14
C GLU A 341 16.61 11.44 -12.68
N LYS A 342 16.65 12.40 -13.61
CA LYS A 342 17.88 12.96 -14.16
C LYS A 342 18.32 14.12 -13.26
N VAL A 343 19.39 13.92 -12.50
CA VAL A 343 19.86 14.85 -11.48
C VAL A 343 21.35 15.12 -11.64
N PRO A 344 21.88 16.25 -11.13
CA PRO A 344 23.31 16.45 -10.98
C PRO A 344 23.97 15.25 -10.30
N THR A 345 25.04 14.71 -10.88
CA THR A 345 25.69 13.50 -10.36
C THR A 345 26.94 13.82 -9.57
N GLN A 346 27.25 12.95 -8.61
CA GLN A 346 28.54 12.94 -7.93
C GLN A 346 29.56 12.19 -8.77
N SER A 347 30.82 12.64 -8.77
CA SER A 347 31.93 11.96 -9.46
C SER A 347 32.51 10.78 -8.66
N GLY A 348 31.76 10.26 -7.69
CA GLY A 348 32.21 9.31 -6.66
C GLY A 348 32.48 9.99 -5.31
N GLY A 349 32.80 9.18 -4.30
CA GLY A 349 33.13 9.66 -2.96
C GLY A 349 31.94 9.76 -2.00
N PRO A 350 32.14 10.43 -0.85
CA PRO A 350 31.25 10.34 0.32
C PRO A 350 30.14 11.41 0.35
N ASP A 351 29.90 12.12 -0.76
CA ASP A 351 28.98 13.26 -0.80
C ASP A 351 27.52 12.90 -1.08
N CYS A 352 27.16 11.63 -1.21
CA CYS A 352 25.78 11.22 -1.53
C CYS A 352 24.76 11.81 -0.55
N GLY A 353 25.08 11.86 0.74
CA GLY A 353 24.22 12.51 1.75
C GLY A 353 24.08 14.02 1.55
N VAL A 354 25.16 14.69 1.13
CA VAL A 354 25.18 16.14 0.85
C VAL A 354 24.32 16.44 -0.38
N PHE A 355 24.42 15.61 -1.43
CA PHE A 355 23.53 15.67 -2.59
C PHE A 355 22.07 15.48 -2.19
N CYS A 356 21.74 14.50 -1.33
CA CYS A 356 20.38 14.31 -0.83
C CYS A 356 19.85 15.54 -0.10
N CYS A 357 20.65 16.17 0.77
CA CYS A 357 20.28 17.43 1.40
C CYS A 357 20.02 18.53 0.36
N LYS A 358 20.85 18.62 -0.68
CA LYS A 358 20.67 19.62 -1.73
C LYS A 358 19.42 19.37 -2.60
N TYR A 359 19.16 18.11 -2.95
CA TYR A 359 17.94 17.74 -3.66
C TYR A 359 16.70 18.08 -2.85
N LEU A 360 16.74 17.78 -1.56
CA LEU A 360 15.64 18.04 -0.65
C LEU A 360 15.36 19.54 -0.51
N GLN A 361 16.40 20.38 -0.39
CA GLN A 361 16.24 21.84 -0.43
C GLN A 361 15.49 22.27 -1.71
N LYS A 362 15.95 21.81 -2.87
CA LYS A 362 15.36 22.19 -4.17
C LYS A 362 13.90 21.72 -4.33
N LEU A 363 13.63 20.45 -4.04
CA LEU A 363 12.31 19.85 -4.27
C LEU A 363 11.27 20.23 -3.20
N TYR A 364 11.67 20.21 -1.93
CA TYR A 364 10.75 20.42 -0.83
C TYR A 364 10.66 21.88 -0.40
N TYR A 365 11.77 22.61 -0.33
CA TYR A 365 11.73 24.00 0.15
C TYR A 365 11.48 25.00 -0.96
N GLU A 366 12.20 24.88 -2.08
CA GLU A 366 12.06 25.77 -3.24
C GLU A 366 10.89 25.35 -4.17
N ASP A 367 10.19 24.25 -3.86
CA ASP A 367 9.10 23.66 -4.66
C ASP A 367 9.47 23.48 -6.16
N SER A 368 10.76 23.22 -6.43
CA SER A 368 11.26 23.01 -7.79
C SER A 368 10.73 21.70 -8.37
N LYS A 369 10.17 21.73 -9.57
CA LYS A 369 9.61 20.54 -10.25
C LYS A 369 10.63 19.79 -11.11
N VAL A 370 11.77 20.40 -11.42
CA VAL A 370 12.75 19.90 -12.37
C VAL A 370 14.15 20.22 -11.88
N PHE A 371 15.06 19.24 -11.96
CA PHE A 371 16.49 19.48 -11.88
C PHE A 371 17.03 19.76 -13.28
N ASP A 372 17.70 20.89 -13.46
CA ASP A 372 18.64 21.06 -14.56
C ASP A 372 20.00 20.49 -14.08
N TYR A 373 20.72 19.75 -14.92
CA TYR A 373 22.08 19.30 -14.63
C TYR A 373 23.02 20.48 -14.29
N SER A 374 22.68 21.70 -14.72
CA SER A 374 23.42 22.91 -14.41
C SER A 374 23.16 23.49 -13.01
N CYS A 375 22.14 23.02 -12.27
CA CYS A 375 21.69 23.71 -11.06
C CYS A 375 22.69 23.67 -9.91
N PHE A 376 23.57 22.67 -9.85
CA PHE A 376 24.77 22.64 -9.01
C PHE A 376 25.70 21.50 -9.44
N THR A 377 26.95 21.54 -8.99
CA THR A 377 28.00 20.56 -9.35
C THR A 377 28.62 19.92 -8.11
N GLN A 378 29.38 18.83 -8.30
CA GLN A 378 30.19 18.19 -7.26
C GLN A 378 31.07 19.20 -6.49
N SER A 379 31.69 20.16 -7.18
CA SER A 379 32.59 21.13 -6.53
C SER A 379 31.85 22.03 -5.53
N LYS A 380 30.55 22.25 -5.72
CA LYS A 380 29.70 23.01 -4.79
C LYS A 380 29.34 22.25 -3.51
N MET A 381 29.54 20.93 -3.46
CA MET A 381 29.21 20.14 -2.27
C MET A 381 30.12 20.48 -1.07
N ILE A 382 31.36 20.92 -1.31
CA ILE A 382 32.26 21.41 -0.24
C ILE A 382 31.70 22.71 0.36
N GLU A 383 31.25 23.64 -0.48
CA GLU A 383 30.60 24.87 -0.02
C GLU A 383 29.30 24.55 0.72
N TYR A 384 28.53 23.58 0.23
CA TYR A 384 27.27 23.17 0.84
C TYR A 384 27.46 22.49 2.21
N ARG A 385 28.53 21.71 2.40
CA ARG A 385 28.93 21.20 3.72
C ARG A 385 29.19 22.33 4.71
N ARG A 386 29.98 23.33 4.30
CA ARG A 386 30.28 24.53 5.11
C ARG A 386 29.02 25.33 5.43
N PHE A 387 28.09 25.40 4.49
CA PHE A 387 26.79 25.99 4.74
C PHE A 387 26.04 25.27 5.87
N ILE A 388 25.96 23.93 5.85
CA ILE A 388 25.30 23.17 6.92
C ILE A 388 26.04 23.37 8.26
N GLN A 389 27.37 23.43 8.26
CA GLN A 389 28.16 23.75 9.45
C GLN A 389 27.84 25.14 10.02
N GLN A 390 27.76 26.15 9.15
CA GLN A 390 27.42 27.51 9.55
C GLN A 390 25.99 27.57 10.11
N LEU A 391 25.05 26.88 9.47
CA LEU A 391 23.69 26.77 9.95
C LEU A 391 23.62 26.18 11.37
N MET A 392 24.32 25.08 11.63
CA MET A 392 24.39 24.47 12.97
C MET A 392 24.99 25.43 14.01
N THR A 393 26.00 26.19 13.60
CA THR A 393 26.64 27.21 14.46
C THR A 393 25.67 28.34 14.79
N ASP A 394 24.90 28.82 13.81
CA ASP A 394 23.91 29.87 14.02
C ASP A 394 22.78 29.41 14.94
N ILE A 395 22.28 28.18 14.74
CA ILE A 395 21.29 27.56 15.65
C ILE A 395 21.85 27.46 17.07
N LYS A 396 23.10 27.00 17.22
CA LYS A 396 23.76 26.91 18.54
C LYS A 396 23.85 28.28 19.23
N ASN A 397 24.13 29.35 18.49
CA ASN A 397 24.28 30.70 19.01
C ASN A 397 22.95 31.44 19.23
N SER A 398 21.83 30.90 18.74
CA SER A 398 20.51 31.55 18.79
C SER A 398 19.85 31.57 20.17
N ASN A 399 20.43 30.90 21.18
CA ASN A 399 19.83 30.73 22.51
C ASN A 399 18.37 30.22 22.46
N GLN A 400 18.07 29.32 21.51
CA GLN A 400 16.74 28.74 21.24
C GLN A 400 15.70 29.70 20.61
N ASP A 401 16.06 30.95 20.33
CA ASP A 401 15.25 31.83 19.48
C ASP A 401 15.64 31.65 18.00
N TYR A 402 15.04 30.64 17.37
CA TYR A 402 15.35 30.29 15.99
C TYR A 402 14.76 31.26 14.95
N SER A 403 13.92 32.23 15.34
CA SER A 403 13.26 33.14 14.40
C SER A 403 14.26 33.92 13.54
N LYS A 404 15.32 34.44 14.16
CA LYS A 404 16.40 35.17 13.47
C LYS A 404 17.21 34.27 12.54
N VAL A 405 17.39 33.01 12.92
CA VAL A 405 18.07 32.01 12.07
C VAL A 405 17.19 31.73 10.86
N TYR A 406 15.89 31.50 11.05
CA TYR A 406 14.97 31.27 9.94
C TYR A 406 14.85 32.49 9.01
N ASP A 407 14.77 33.71 9.56
CA ASP A 407 14.80 34.92 8.73
C ASP A 407 16.09 35.04 7.90
N LYS A 408 17.24 34.68 8.48
CA LYS A 408 18.53 34.65 7.75
C LYS A 408 18.52 33.66 6.58
N TYR A 409 17.79 32.56 6.70
CA TYR A 409 17.80 31.46 5.74
C TYR A 409 16.50 31.31 4.94
N ILE A 410 15.57 32.26 5.02
CA ILE A 410 14.28 32.14 4.30
C ILE A 410 14.47 32.23 2.78
N ASP A 411 15.45 33.01 2.33
CA ASP A 411 15.79 33.17 0.92
C ASP A 411 16.93 32.23 0.52
N LEU A 412 16.86 30.96 0.95
CA LEU A 412 17.87 29.91 0.75
C LEU A 412 18.23 29.71 -0.74
N GLN A 413 19.07 30.59 -1.29
CA GLN A 413 19.68 30.53 -2.61
C GLN A 413 21.17 30.28 -2.40
N ILE A 414 21.57 29.01 -2.41
CA ILE A 414 22.96 28.58 -2.28
C ILE A 414 23.40 27.84 -3.53
#